data_AF-A0A9W4TUF4-F1
#
_entry.id   AF-A0A9W4TUF4-F1
#
_cell.length_a   1.000
_cell.length_b   1.000
_cell.length_c   1.000
_cell.angle_alpha   90.00
_cell.angle_beta   90.00
_cell.angle_gamma   90.00
#
_symmetry.space_group_name_H-M   'P 1'
#
loop_
_entity.id
_entity.type
_entity.pdbx_description
1 polymer ?
#
loop_
_entity_poly.entity_id
_entity_poly.type
_entity_poly.pdbx_seq_one_letter_code
_entity_poly.pdbx_strand_id
1 'polypeptide(L)'
;MYSVGKGISSLIVVQVLTKLFTFILNQLLIKFITPEIIGISSYLEFIYNSILFFSRESVRLSVQRIKNDKRVFQKVVNFGFIPLLISIPIIGIITIQSMYSNNIQNLITLPYWKVIISTYLVSVYLELVIEPIYCLYQYQLDFAKRSKFESIATFMKCITTFASIIVFSRYALSEIRTSVFILSFGIGQLLYSITLFILYSYSFLSFKQVEYRLVKLKEEKQVYYFQGDILSIFKSFFIQMIFKQFLTEGDKLLISYLCTVKEQGIYTIISNYGSILARLLFQPLEESTRLLFTKISNHKESLSYLKLICLINGFEIDALTIVKYVIPSVLVSLIYWIVQYALIGVKTNSLNEFVWSFCICVLLLGQLMYLERKTILQYIKR
;
A
#
# COMPACT_ATOMS: atom_id res chain seq x y z
N MET A 1 -21.79 -11.03 23.99
CA MET A 1 -21.89 -11.33 22.54
C MET A 1 -22.63 -10.25 21.75
N TYR A 2 -23.80 -9.75 22.17
CA TYR A 2 -24.54 -8.68 21.48
C TYR A 2 -23.78 -7.34 21.31
N SER A 3 -22.92 -6.96 22.27
CA SER A 3 -22.14 -5.71 22.19
C SER A 3 -21.00 -5.75 21.17
N VAL A 4 -20.40 -6.93 20.95
CA VAL A 4 -19.28 -7.12 20.01
C VAL A 4 -19.77 -7.11 18.57
N GLY A 5 -20.94 -7.71 18.30
CA GLY A 5 -21.59 -7.67 16.99
C GLY A 5 -22.01 -6.26 16.57
N LYS A 6 -22.60 -5.48 17.49
CA LYS A 6 -22.91 -4.05 17.26
C LYS A 6 -21.65 -3.20 17.03
N GLY A 7 -20.56 -3.48 17.75
CA GLY A 7 -19.29 -2.78 17.56
C GLY A 7 -18.70 -3.03 16.18
N ILE A 8 -18.65 -4.29 15.72
CA ILE A 8 -18.15 -4.66 14.40
C ILE A 8 -19.04 -4.10 13.29
N SER A 9 -20.37 -4.18 13.41
CA SER A 9 -21.26 -3.63 12.39
C SER A 9 -21.15 -2.10 12.29
N SER A 10 -21.03 -1.39 13.42
CA SER A 10 -20.83 0.06 13.41
C SER A 10 -19.50 0.48 12.77
N LEU A 11 -18.42 -0.28 12.99
CA LEU A 11 -17.13 -0.07 12.35
C LEU A 11 -17.17 -0.30 10.84
N ILE A 12 -17.84 -1.37 10.41
CA ILE A 12 -18.02 -1.67 8.98
C ILE A 12 -18.83 -0.56 8.31
N VAL A 13 -19.92 -0.09 8.92
CA VAL A 13 -20.73 1.01 8.38
C VAL A 13 -19.91 2.29 8.24
N VAL A 14 -19.11 2.65 9.24
CA VAL A 14 -18.23 3.82 9.17
C VAL A 14 -17.18 3.69 8.06
N GLN A 15 -16.58 2.51 7.89
CA GLN A 15 -15.62 2.24 6.81
C GLN A 15 -16.27 2.29 5.42
N VAL A 16 -17.48 1.76 5.26
CA VAL A 16 -18.22 1.83 4.00
C VAL A 16 -18.60 3.27 3.69
N LEU A 17 -19.11 4.02 4.67
CA LEU A 17 -19.49 5.44 4.49
C LEU A 17 -18.29 6.31 4.12
N THR A 18 -17.15 6.12 4.77
CA THR A 18 -15.91 6.86 4.43
C THR A 18 -15.41 6.51 3.02
N LYS A 19 -15.49 5.25 2.60
CA LYS A 19 -15.15 4.86 1.21
C LYS A 19 -16.13 5.43 0.19
N LEU A 20 -17.43 5.45 0.49
CA LEU A 20 -18.44 6.08 -0.37
C LEU A 20 -18.22 7.59 -0.48
N PHE A 21 -17.92 8.25 0.63
CA PHE A 21 -17.65 9.68 0.65
C PHE A 21 -16.41 10.04 -0.20
N THR A 22 -15.31 9.33 -0.01
CA THR A 22 -14.09 9.55 -0.82
C THR A 22 -14.33 9.26 -2.30
N PHE A 23 -15.15 8.26 -2.62
CA PHE A 23 -15.58 7.98 -3.99
C PHE A 23 -16.37 9.15 -4.61
N ILE A 24 -17.36 9.70 -3.89
CA ILE A 24 -18.17 10.83 -4.37
C ILE A 24 -17.27 12.05 -4.65
N LEU A 25 -16.33 12.37 -3.75
CA LEU A 25 -15.39 13.46 -3.95
C LEU A 25 -14.50 13.24 -5.18
N ASN A 26 -13.98 12.03 -5.36
CA ASN A 26 -13.18 11.68 -6.54
C ASN A 26 -14.01 11.76 -7.83
N GLN A 27 -15.30 11.39 -7.80
CA GLN A 27 -16.20 11.53 -8.95
C GLN A 27 -16.43 12.99 -9.32
N LEU A 28 -16.65 13.86 -8.34
CA LEU A 28 -16.84 15.29 -8.57
C LEU A 28 -15.57 15.95 -9.12
N LEU A 29 -14.41 15.48 -8.65
CA LEU A 29 -13.10 15.97 -9.06
C LEU A 29 -12.85 15.77 -10.56
N ILE A 30 -13.29 14.66 -11.16
CA ILE A 30 -13.09 14.41 -12.61
C ILE A 30 -13.75 15.46 -13.51
N LYS A 31 -14.81 16.13 -13.04
CA LYS A 31 -15.46 17.22 -13.81
C LYS A 31 -14.55 18.43 -14.00
N PHE A 32 -13.52 18.59 -13.17
CA PHE A 32 -12.63 19.75 -13.19
C PHE A 32 -11.27 19.47 -13.82
N ILE A 33 -10.91 18.19 -14.04
CA ILE A 33 -9.53 17.79 -14.34
C ILE A 33 -9.43 17.07 -15.68
N THR A 34 -8.40 17.42 -16.45
CA THR A 34 -8.10 16.77 -17.73
C THR A 34 -7.38 15.42 -17.53
N PRO A 35 -7.49 14.49 -18.48
CA PRO A 35 -6.77 13.22 -18.42
C PRO A 35 -5.26 13.37 -18.28
N GLU A 36 -4.65 14.43 -18.84
CA GLU A 36 -3.21 14.69 -18.71
C GLU A 36 -2.80 14.93 -17.25
N ILE A 37 -3.55 15.76 -16.52
CA ILE A 37 -3.28 16.07 -15.11
C ILE A 37 -3.41 14.80 -14.27
N ILE A 38 -4.42 13.97 -14.56
CA ILE A 38 -4.63 12.69 -13.88
C ILE A 38 -3.47 11.73 -14.18
N GLY A 39 -2.99 11.68 -15.43
CA GLY A 39 -1.84 10.87 -15.82
C GLY A 39 -0.57 11.25 -15.05
N ILE A 40 -0.22 12.55 -15.03
CA ILE A 40 0.97 13.03 -14.30
C ILE A 40 0.82 12.81 -12.78
N SER A 41 -0.35 13.12 -12.22
CA SER A 41 -0.59 12.96 -10.78
C SER A 41 -0.58 11.50 -10.34
N SER A 42 -1.14 10.60 -11.16
CA SER A 42 -1.10 9.15 -10.95
C SER A 42 0.33 8.60 -11.01
N TYR A 43 1.14 9.09 -11.95
CA TYR A 43 2.56 8.73 -12.03
C TYR A 43 3.36 9.21 -10.81
N LEU A 44 3.10 10.44 -10.33
CA LEU A 44 3.73 10.94 -9.09
C LEU A 44 3.30 10.13 -7.86
N GLU A 45 2.02 9.74 -7.77
CA GLU A 45 1.52 8.85 -6.71
C GLU A 45 2.12 7.44 -6.82
N PHE A 46 2.38 6.94 -8.02
CA PHE A 46 3.09 5.69 -8.24
C PHE A 46 4.55 5.75 -7.74
N ILE A 47 5.29 6.82 -8.07
CA ILE A 47 6.66 7.05 -7.54
C ILE A 47 6.62 7.12 -6.02
N TYR A 48 5.71 7.92 -5.47
CA TYR A 48 5.51 8.10 -4.03
C TYR A 48 5.32 6.76 -3.31
N ASN A 49 4.37 5.95 -3.79
CA ASN A 49 4.06 4.65 -3.21
C ASN A 49 5.22 3.66 -3.37
N SER A 50 5.92 3.69 -4.50
CA SER A 50 7.08 2.84 -4.74
C SER A 50 8.22 3.12 -3.75
N ILE A 51 8.56 4.40 -3.52
CA ILE A 51 9.59 4.80 -2.56
C ILE A 51 9.25 4.26 -1.16
N LEU A 52 8.01 4.50 -0.70
CA LEU A 52 7.57 4.05 0.62
C LEU A 52 7.55 2.53 0.72
N PHE A 53 7.02 1.84 -0.29
CA PHE A 53 6.92 0.38 -0.33
C PHE A 53 8.29 -0.28 -0.17
N PHE A 54 9.25 0.10 -1.01
CA PHE A 54 10.62 -0.44 -0.94
C PHE A 54 11.30 -0.12 0.38
N SER A 55 11.03 1.06 0.95
CA SER A 55 11.69 1.49 2.19
C SER A 55 11.19 0.73 3.42
N ARG A 56 9.87 0.51 3.55
CA ARG A 56 9.26 0.09 4.83
C ARG A 56 8.72 -1.33 4.89
N GLU A 57 8.29 -1.90 3.77
CA GLU A 57 7.45 -3.12 3.82
C GLU A 57 8.21 -4.34 4.36
N SER A 58 9.45 -4.54 3.94
CA SER A 58 10.30 -5.61 4.47
C SER A 58 10.61 -5.43 5.96
N VAL A 59 10.77 -4.20 6.45
CA VAL A 59 10.96 -3.92 7.89
C VAL A 59 9.72 -4.28 8.68
N ARG A 60 8.53 -3.86 8.24
CA ARG A 60 7.26 -4.16 8.91
C ARG A 60 7.05 -5.66 9.09
N LEU A 61 7.40 -6.47 8.08
CA LEU A 61 7.31 -7.93 8.13
C LEU A 61 8.37 -8.56 9.04
N SER A 62 9.61 -8.04 9.02
CA SER A 62 10.69 -8.55 9.86
C SER A 62 10.49 -8.27 11.34
N VAL A 63 9.96 -7.10 11.67
CA VAL A 63 9.72 -6.66 13.05
C VAL A 63 8.76 -7.60 13.80
N GLN A 64 7.80 -8.22 13.10
CA GLN A 64 6.87 -9.19 13.68
C GLN A 64 7.55 -10.47 14.18
N ARG A 65 8.79 -10.74 13.72
CA ARG A 65 9.55 -11.95 14.10
C ARG A 65 10.49 -11.71 15.28
N ILE A 66 10.46 -10.53 15.89
CA ILE A 66 11.24 -10.20 17.08
C ILE A 66 10.67 -10.99 18.28
N LYS A 67 11.52 -11.80 18.92
CA LYS A 67 11.15 -12.57 20.11
C LYS A 67 10.84 -11.66 21.29
N ASN A 68 9.89 -12.07 22.13
CA ASN A 68 9.39 -11.27 23.24
C ASN A 68 10.37 -11.28 24.44
N ASP A 69 11.32 -10.35 24.45
CA ASP A 69 12.31 -10.08 25.48
C ASP A 69 12.05 -8.76 26.25
N LYS A 70 12.80 -8.51 27.35
CA LYS A 70 12.65 -7.30 28.19
C LYS A 70 12.83 -5.96 27.47
N ARG A 71 13.45 -5.93 26.27
CA ARG A 71 13.71 -4.70 25.48
C ARG A 71 13.15 -4.76 24.05
N VAL A 72 12.10 -5.55 23.82
CA VAL A 72 11.48 -5.73 22.49
C VAL A 72 11.09 -4.42 21.85
N PHE A 73 10.40 -3.54 22.58
CA PHE A 73 9.93 -2.28 22.00
C PHE A 73 11.08 -1.41 21.50
N GLN A 74 12.23 -1.43 22.17
CA GLN A 74 13.43 -0.74 21.68
C GLN A 74 14.04 -1.44 20.45
N LYS A 75 14.06 -2.79 20.41
CA LYS A 75 14.47 -3.53 19.21
C LYS A 75 13.59 -3.15 18.01
N VAL A 76 12.27 -3.11 18.20
CA VAL A 76 11.28 -2.72 17.18
C VAL A 76 11.54 -1.30 16.67
N VAL A 77 11.72 -0.33 17.58
CA VAL A 77 12.00 1.08 17.21
C VAL A 77 13.32 1.20 16.45
N ASN A 78 14.38 0.52 16.90
CA ASN A 78 15.66 0.53 16.20
C ASN A 78 15.48 0.04 14.75
N PHE A 79 14.83 -1.11 14.54
CA PHE A 79 14.53 -1.61 13.20
C PHE A 79 13.64 -0.65 12.38
N GLY A 80 12.71 0.05 13.02
CA GLY A 80 11.86 1.05 12.40
C GLY A 80 12.58 2.30 11.88
N PHE A 81 13.86 2.53 12.25
CA PHE A 81 14.70 3.58 11.65
C PHE A 81 15.38 3.16 10.34
N ILE A 82 15.42 1.86 10.03
CA ILE A 82 16.00 1.36 8.77
C ILE A 82 15.33 1.95 7.52
N PRO A 83 13.98 2.04 7.44
CA PRO A 83 13.30 2.62 6.28
C PRO A 83 13.75 4.04 5.95
N LEU A 84 14.00 4.86 6.97
CA LEU A 84 14.49 6.23 6.78
C LEU A 84 15.88 6.22 6.12
N LEU A 85 16.78 5.34 6.54
CA LEU A 85 18.12 5.22 5.97
C LEU A 85 18.11 4.65 4.54
N ILE A 86 17.31 3.61 4.29
CA ILE A 86 17.23 2.94 2.97
C ILE A 86 16.48 3.81 1.95
N SER A 87 15.61 4.71 2.38
CA SER A 87 14.90 5.60 1.46
C SER A 87 15.82 6.52 0.65
N ILE A 88 16.98 6.92 1.19
CA ILE A 88 17.92 7.82 0.52
C ILE A 88 18.43 7.21 -0.81
N PRO A 89 19.03 5.99 -0.82
CA PRO A 89 19.42 5.37 -2.08
C PRO A 89 18.23 5.00 -2.97
N ILE A 90 17.07 4.63 -2.40
CA ILE A 90 15.86 4.33 -3.19
C ILE A 90 15.39 5.57 -3.96
N ILE A 91 15.34 6.74 -3.31
CA ILE A 91 14.98 8.01 -3.95
C ILE A 91 16.00 8.32 -5.06
N GLY A 92 17.30 8.11 -4.82
CA GLY A 92 18.32 8.26 -5.85
C GLY A 92 18.09 7.39 -7.09
N ILE A 93 17.79 6.10 -6.90
CA ILE A 93 17.54 5.16 -7.99
C ILE A 93 16.26 5.54 -8.75
N ILE A 94 15.17 5.80 -8.03
CA ILE A 94 13.88 6.13 -8.64
C ILE A 94 13.94 7.47 -9.37
N THR A 95 14.67 8.46 -8.84
CA THR A 95 14.86 9.73 -9.53
C THR A 95 15.63 9.54 -10.84
N ILE A 96 16.72 8.77 -10.85
CA ILE A 96 17.45 8.42 -12.09
C ILE A 96 16.53 7.72 -13.10
N GLN A 97 15.79 6.70 -12.66
CA GLN A 97 14.83 5.99 -13.51
C GLN A 97 13.77 6.95 -14.09
N SER A 98 13.28 7.88 -13.26
CA SER A 98 12.23 8.81 -13.63
C SER A 98 12.66 9.83 -14.68
N MET A 99 13.96 10.16 -14.77
CA MET A 99 14.49 11.10 -15.79
C MET A 99 14.29 10.58 -17.23
N TYR A 100 14.23 9.27 -17.41
CA TYR A 100 13.97 8.64 -18.70
C TYR A 100 12.47 8.55 -19.04
N SER A 101 11.58 8.95 -18.12
CA SER A 101 10.13 8.91 -18.36
C SER A 101 9.62 10.16 -19.06
N ASN A 102 8.77 9.98 -20.06
CA ASN A 102 8.08 11.08 -20.75
C ASN A 102 7.20 11.92 -19.79
N ASN A 103 6.70 11.30 -18.71
CA ASN A 103 5.90 11.98 -17.69
C ASN A 103 6.68 13.06 -16.93
N ILE A 104 7.92 12.76 -16.54
CA ILE A 104 8.79 13.71 -15.83
C ILE A 104 9.25 14.83 -16.76
N GLN A 105 9.55 14.52 -18.02
CA GLN A 105 9.90 15.54 -19.00
C GLN A 105 8.74 16.53 -19.19
N ASN A 106 7.50 16.04 -19.29
CA ASN A 106 6.31 16.89 -19.35
C ASN A 106 6.02 17.65 -18.04
N LEU A 107 6.44 17.13 -16.89
CA LEU A 107 6.31 17.84 -15.62
C LEU A 107 7.32 18.99 -15.50
N ILE A 108 8.56 18.79 -15.94
CA ILE A 108 9.64 19.78 -15.81
C ILE A 108 9.38 21.04 -16.67
N THR A 109 8.63 20.91 -17.75
CA THR A 109 8.23 22.07 -18.59
C THR A 109 7.15 22.93 -17.94
N LEU A 110 6.43 22.41 -16.93
CA LEU A 110 5.36 23.14 -16.25
C LEU A 110 5.93 24.14 -15.21
N PRO A 111 5.27 25.29 -15.01
CA PRO A 111 5.60 26.17 -13.90
C PRO A 111 5.40 25.44 -12.55
N TYR A 112 6.16 25.83 -11.52
CA TYR A 112 6.09 25.24 -10.17
C TYR A 112 6.45 23.75 -10.03
N TRP A 113 7.04 23.11 -11.04
CA TRP A 113 7.44 21.69 -10.98
C TRP A 113 8.30 21.34 -9.75
N LYS A 114 9.22 22.23 -9.35
CA LYS A 114 10.07 22.06 -8.16
C LYS A 114 9.25 21.98 -6.88
N VAL A 115 8.21 22.80 -6.77
CA VAL A 115 7.31 22.81 -5.61
C VAL A 115 6.51 21.53 -5.56
N ILE A 116 5.98 21.07 -6.71
CA ILE A 116 5.25 19.80 -6.81
C ILE A 116 6.13 18.65 -6.30
N ILE A 117 7.32 18.46 -6.86
CA ILE A 117 8.22 17.38 -6.44
C ILE A 117 8.60 17.51 -4.96
N SER A 118 8.91 18.73 -4.49
CA SER A 118 9.24 18.99 -3.10
C SER A 118 8.11 18.59 -2.14
N THR A 119 6.84 18.88 -2.48
CA THR A 119 5.70 18.48 -1.63
C THR A 119 5.60 16.97 -1.46
N TYR A 120 5.79 16.19 -2.53
CA TYR A 120 5.80 14.73 -2.44
C TYR A 120 7.00 14.21 -1.63
N LEU A 121 8.19 14.77 -1.82
CA LEU A 121 9.38 14.36 -1.04
C LEU A 121 9.23 14.65 0.45
N VAL A 122 8.69 15.81 0.81
CA VAL A 122 8.38 16.14 2.22
C VAL A 122 7.34 15.17 2.78
N SER A 123 6.34 14.79 1.98
CA SER A 123 5.32 13.81 2.37
C SER A 123 5.95 12.43 2.67
N VAL A 124 6.86 11.96 1.81
CA VAL A 124 7.62 10.71 2.01
C VAL A 124 8.43 10.79 3.30
N TYR A 125 9.16 11.89 3.51
CA TYR A 125 9.98 12.08 4.69
C TYR A 125 9.16 12.03 5.98
N LEU A 126 8.03 12.74 6.04
CA LEU A 126 7.13 12.74 7.20
C LEU A 126 6.61 11.33 7.51
N GLU A 127 6.22 10.56 6.49
CA GLU A 127 5.77 9.18 6.68
C GLU A 127 6.89 8.27 7.22
N LEU A 128 8.11 8.41 6.70
CA LEU A 128 9.24 7.59 7.12
C LEU A 128 9.72 7.92 8.54
N VAL A 129 9.58 9.17 8.99
CA VAL A 129 9.86 9.54 10.38
C VAL A 129 8.87 8.86 11.32
N ILE A 130 7.62 8.61 10.92
CA ILE A 130 6.64 7.96 11.80
C ILE A 130 6.84 6.44 11.88
N GLU A 131 7.57 5.88 10.94
CA GLU A 131 7.70 4.43 10.73
C GLU A 131 8.13 3.63 11.98
N PRO A 132 9.03 4.10 12.87
CA PRO A 132 9.32 3.39 14.11
C PRO A 132 8.11 3.27 15.05
N ILE A 133 7.29 4.32 15.14
CA ILE A 133 6.07 4.33 15.96
C ILE A 133 5.04 3.40 15.34
N TYR A 134 4.90 3.44 14.02
CA TYR A 134 4.02 2.53 13.30
C TYR A 134 4.41 1.06 13.53
N CYS A 135 5.71 0.74 13.47
CA CYS A 135 6.22 -0.61 13.72
C CYS A 135 5.88 -1.12 15.12
N LEU A 136 5.86 -0.24 16.14
CA LEU A 136 5.41 -0.61 17.49
C LEU A 136 3.95 -1.05 17.53
N TYR A 137 3.05 -0.27 16.92
CA TYR A 137 1.62 -0.63 16.84
C TYR A 137 1.40 -1.90 16.02
N GLN A 138 2.17 -2.09 14.96
CA GLN A 138 2.14 -3.30 14.14
C GLN A 138 2.58 -4.53 14.93
N TYR A 139 3.61 -4.40 15.80
CA TYR A 139 4.06 -5.48 16.68
C TYR A 139 3.02 -5.82 17.75
N GLN A 140 2.35 -4.81 18.33
CA GLN A 140 1.29 -5.02 19.32
C GLN A 140 -0.04 -5.54 18.74
N LEU A 141 -0.15 -5.66 17.41
CA LEU A 141 -1.38 -6.07 16.70
C LEU A 141 -2.57 -5.12 16.98
N ASP A 142 -2.30 -3.85 17.27
CA ASP A 142 -3.28 -2.82 17.61
C ASP A 142 -3.94 -2.24 16.34
N PHE A 143 -4.47 -3.11 15.48
CA PHE A 143 -4.97 -2.77 14.14
C PHE A 143 -6.10 -1.72 14.16
N ALA A 144 -6.87 -1.65 15.25
CA ALA A 144 -7.97 -0.70 15.39
C ALA A 144 -7.47 0.76 15.45
N LYS A 145 -6.38 1.05 16.16
CA LYS A 145 -5.82 2.42 16.23
C LYS A 145 -5.21 2.83 14.90
N ARG A 146 -4.47 1.91 14.28
CA ARG A 146 -3.88 2.10 12.95
C ARG A 146 -4.95 2.42 11.91
N SER A 147 -5.99 1.60 11.82
CA SER A 147 -7.10 1.81 10.87
C SER A 147 -7.78 3.15 11.12
N LYS A 148 -7.98 3.57 12.38
CA LYS A 148 -8.51 4.90 12.71
C LYS A 148 -7.63 6.04 12.20
N PHE A 149 -6.31 5.98 12.43
CA PHE A 149 -5.39 7.03 12.00
C PHE A 149 -5.31 7.14 10.47
N GLU A 150 -5.18 6.01 9.78
CA GLU A 150 -5.20 5.95 8.31
C GLU A 150 -6.53 6.47 7.73
N SER A 151 -7.67 6.13 8.37
CA SER A 151 -9.00 6.61 7.93
C SER A 151 -9.16 8.12 8.08
N ILE A 152 -8.70 8.70 9.21
CA ILE A 152 -8.74 10.15 9.42
C ILE A 152 -7.83 10.86 8.40
N ALA A 153 -6.63 10.33 8.18
CA ALA A 153 -5.69 10.92 7.23
C ALA A 153 -6.20 10.86 5.79
N THR A 154 -6.76 9.73 5.35
CA THR A 154 -7.36 9.61 4.02
C THR A 154 -8.54 10.55 3.83
N PHE A 155 -9.38 10.72 4.85
CA PHE A 155 -10.48 11.68 4.83
C PHE A 155 -9.97 13.12 4.66
N MET A 156 -8.94 13.51 5.42
CA MET A 156 -8.32 14.83 5.31
C MET A 156 -7.64 15.07 3.96
N LYS A 157 -6.99 14.03 3.39
CA LYS A 157 -6.44 14.06 2.01
C LYS A 157 -7.54 14.43 1.02
N CYS A 158 -8.63 13.66 1.00
CA CYS A 158 -9.71 13.82 0.02
C CYS A 158 -10.43 15.17 0.14
N ILE A 159 -10.68 15.65 1.36
CA ILE A 159 -11.27 16.98 1.56
C ILE A 159 -10.35 18.05 1.01
N THR A 160 -9.05 17.97 1.31
CA THR A 160 -8.13 19.04 0.94
C THR A 160 -7.78 19.04 -0.53
N THR A 161 -7.64 17.87 -1.17
CA THR A 161 -7.50 17.80 -2.63
C THR A 161 -8.71 18.45 -3.30
N PHE A 162 -9.93 18.08 -2.89
CA PHE A 162 -11.14 18.62 -3.47
C PHE A 162 -11.30 20.13 -3.25
N ALA A 163 -11.06 20.60 -2.01
CA ALA A 163 -11.15 22.01 -1.66
C ALA A 163 -10.12 22.86 -2.43
N SER A 164 -8.87 22.39 -2.51
CA SER A 164 -7.82 23.08 -3.27
C SER A 164 -8.16 23.17 -4.76
N ILE A 165 -8.65 22.09 -5.37
CA ILE A 165 -9.09 22.09 -6.77
C ILE A 165 -10.22 23.09 -7.00
N ILE A 166 -11.23 23.16 -6.12
CA ILE A 166 -12.32 24.14 -6.25
C ILE A 166 -11.78 25.57 -6.15
N VAL A 167 -10.97 25.87 -5.15
CA VAL A 167 -10.40 27.20 -4.96
C VAL A 167 -9.59 27.60 -6.19
N PHE A 168 -8.70 26.73 -6.65
CA PHE A 168 -7.89 27.03 -7.82
C PHE A 168 -8.68 27.05 -9.13
N SER A 169 -9.77 26.28 -9.24
CA SER A 169 -10.65 26.36 -10.42
C SER A 169 -11.29 27.75 -10.58
N ARG A 170 -11.45 28.50 -9.48
CA ARG A 170 -12.02 29.86 -9.48
C ARG A 170 -10.98 30.95 -9.70
N TYR A 171 -9.77 30.79 -9.16
CA TYR A 171 -8.76 31.86 -9.11
C TYR A 171 -7.55 31.65 -10.04
N ALA A 172 -7.32 30.44 -10.59
CA ALA A 172 -6.14 30.17 -11.40
C ALA A 172 -6.31 30.67 -12.85
N LEU A 173 -5.32 31.45 -13.30
CA LEU A 173 -5.12 31.81 -14.70
C LEU A 173 -4.97 30.56 -15.57
N SER A 174 -5.43 30.63 -16.83
CA SER A 174 -5.45 29.51 -17.77
C SER A 174 -4.07 28.87 -17.97
N GLU A 175 -3.01 29.66 -18.02
CA GLU A 175 -1.63 29.19 -18.26
C GLU A 175 -1.06 28.35 -17.11
N ILE A 176 -1.46 28.65 -15.86
CA ILE A 176 -0.90 28.00 -14.66
C ILE A 176 -1.80 26.86 -14.17
N ARG A 177 -3.03 26.75 -14.69
CA ARG A 177 -4.07 25.83 -14.23
C ARG A 177 -3.60 24.38 -14.08
N THR A 178 -2.88 23.85 -15.08
CA THR A 178 -2.37 22.48 -15.09
C THR A 178 -1.44 22.22 -13.90
N SER A 179 -0.47 23.10 -13.67
CA SER A 179 0.51 22.96 -12.58
C SER A 179 -0.14 23.01 -11.20
N VAL A 180 -1.09 23.92 -11.01
CA VAL A 180 -1.77 24.13 -9.73
C VAL A 180 -2.71 22.98 -9.40
N PHE A 181 -3.34 22.36 -10.40
CA PHE A 181 -4.16 21.17 -10.19
C PHE A 181 -3.30 19.95 -9.82
N ILE A 182 -2.14 19.76 -10.44
CA ILE A 182 -1.18 18.72 -10.01
C ILE A 182 -0.70 19.00 -8.58
N LEU A 183 -0.38 20.26 -8.26
CA LEU A 183 0.01 20.67 -6.91
C LEU A 183 -1.09 20.39 -5.88
N SER A 184 -2.37 20.51 -6.24
CA SER A 184 -3.50 20.22 -5.35
C SER A 184 -3.50 18.77 -4.86
N PHE A 185 -3.12 17.82 -5.71
CA PHE A 185 -2.92 16.42 -5.30
C PHE A 185 -1.74 16.28 -4.34
N GLY A 186 -0.63 16.99 -4.60
CA GLY A 186 0.53 17.04 -3.72
C GLY A 186 0.22 17.63 -2.33
N ILE A 187 -0.57 18.70 -2.27
CA ILE A 187 -1.03 19.32 -1.01
C ILE A 187 -1.90 18.34 -0.22
N GLY A 188 -2.80 17.63 -0.89
CA GLY A 188 -3.60 16.59 -0.25
C GLY A 188 -2.73 15.46 0.31
N GLN A 189 -1.72 15.01 -0.43
CA GLN A 189 -0.77 13.99 0.04
C GLN A 189 0.08 14.49 1.21
N LEU A 190 0.48 15.76 1.20
CA LEU A 190 1.21 16.35 2.30
C LEU A 190 0.37 16.43 3.57
N LEU A 191 -0.91 16.80 3.46
CA LEU A 191 -1.84 16.78 4.59
C LEU A 191 -2.13 15.38 5.11
N TYR A 192 -2.17 14.38 4.23
CA TYR A 192 -2.20 12.97 4.65
C TYR A 192 -1.02 12.65 5.57
N SER A 193 0.20 12.96 5.13
CA SER A 193 1.41 12.66 5.90
C SER A 193 1.50 13.48 7.20
N ILE A 194 1.09 14.75 7.20
CA ILE A 194 1.04 15.59 8.42
C ILE A 194 0.03 15.05 9.42
N THR A 195 -1.17 14.68 8.97
CA THR A 195 -2.21 14.16 9.88
C THR A 195 -1.78 12.85 10.52
N LEU A 196 -1.15 11.95 9.76
CA LEU A 196 -0.50 10.76 10.33
C LEU A 196 0.59 11.15 11.34
N PHE A 197 1.44 12.12 11.02
CA PHE A 197 2.52 12.56 11.90
C PHE A 197 2.00 13.01 13.26
N ILE A 198 0.98 13.87 13.26
CA ILE A 198 0.38 14.39 14.48
C ILE A 198 -0.28 13.27 15.30
N LEU A 199 -1.07 12.39 14.65
CA LEU A 199 -1.79 11.33 15.35
C LEU A 199 -0.83 10.30 15.98
N TYR A 200 0.19 9.86 15.24
CA TYR A 200 1.16 8.90 15.76
C TYR A 200 2.10 9.50 16.80
N SER A 201 2.55 10.75 16.63
CA SER A 201 3.38 11.42 17.63
C SER A 201 2.64 11.64 18.94
N TYR A 202 1.37 12.06 18.88
CA TYR A 202 0.52 12.14 20.07
C TYR A 202 0.34 10.77 20.74
N SER A 203 0.05 9.74 19.93
CA SER A 203 -0.15 8.38 20.45
C SER A 203 1.14 7.76 21.02
N PHE A 204 2.32 8.22 20.58
CA PHE A 204 3.60 7.77 21.10
C PHE A 204 3.88 8.25 22.53
N LEU A 205 3.30 9.38 22.96
CA LEU A 205 3.43 9.89 24.34
C LEU A 205 2.92 8.90 25.39
N SER A 206 2.06 7.96 24.99
CA SER A 206 1.59 6.88 25.87
C SER A 206 2.68 5.85 26.20
N PHE A 207 3.77 5.77 25.44
CA PHE A 207 4.87 4.82 25.64
C PHE A 207 5.96 5.43 26.54
N LYS A 208 5.79 5.30 27.87
CA LYS A 208 6.72 5.88 28.86
C LYS A 208 8.09 5.17 28.97
N GLN A 209 8.27 4.02 28.34
CA GLN A 209 9.47 3.15 28.51
C GLN A 209 10.30 2.97 27.23
N VAL A 210 9.97 3.69 26.15
CA VAL A 210 10.64 3.52 24.84
C VAL A 210 11.26 4.84 24.42
N GLU A 211 12.55 4.82 24.14
CA GLU A 211 13.25 6.00 23.65
C GLU A 211 13.11 6.08 22.13
N TYR A 212 12.67 7.24 21.63
CA TYR A 212 12.64 7.55 20.20
C TYR A 212 14.04 7.90 19.67
N ARG A 213 15.00 6.99 19.86
CA ARG A 213 16.39 7.12 19.40
C ARG A 213 16.94 5.74 19.08
N LEU A 214 17.99 5.72 18.25
CA LEU A 214 18.78 4.51 18.03
C LEU A 214 19.60 4.21 19.29
N VAL A 215 19.17 3.21 20.06
CA VAL A 215 19.85 2.82 21.31
C VAL A 215 20.66 1.55 21.08
N LYS A 216 21.94 1.57 21.49
CA LYS A 216 22.78 0.36 21.51
C LYS A 216 22.23 -0.63 22.54
N LEU A 217 21.82 -1.81 22.09
CA LEU A 217 21.36 -2.87 22.98
C LEU A 217 22.56 -3.74 23.39
N LYS A 218 22.67 -4.01 24.69
CA LYS A 218 23.64 -4.94 25.26
C LYS A 218 22.89 -6.20 25.69
N GLU A 219 23.17 -7.31 25.05
CA GLU A 219 22.75 -8.64 25.50
C GLU A 219 23.99 -9.50 25.74
N GLU A 220 24.09 -10.00 26.98
CA GLU A 220 25.08 -10.93 27.55
C GLU A 220 26.57 -10.65 27.26
N LYS A 221 27.00 -10.56 25.98
CA LYS A 221 28.38 -10.22 25.55
C LYS A 221 28.49 -9.42 24.23
N GLN A 222 27.38 -9.07 23.57
CA GLN A 222 27.42 -8.33 22.30
C GLN A 222 26.66 -7.00 22.39
N VAL A 223 27.28 -5.94 21.85
CA VAL A 223 26.67 -4.62 21.69
C VAL A 223 26.26 -4.49 20.24
N TYR A 224 24.96 -4.47 19.98
CA TYR A 224 24.43 -4.37 18.62
C TYR A 224 23.32 -3.32 18.53
N TYR A 225 23.20 -2.69 17.36
CA TYR A 225 22.05 -1.84 17.04
C TYR A 225 20.89 -2.66 16.46
N PHE A 226 21.23 -3.65 15.64
CA PHE A 226 20.30 -4.54 14.96
C PHE A 226 20.67 -5.98 15.24
N GLN A 227 19.70 -6.80 15.63
CA GLN A 227 19.90 -8.22 15.86
C GLN A 227 20.15 -8.93 14.52
N GLY A 228 21.27 -9.67 14.41
CA GLY A 228 21.72 -10.28 13.16
C GLY A 228 20.70 -11.23 12.53
N ASP A 229 19.99 -12.02 13.34
CA ASP A 229 18.94 -12.92 12.86
C ASP A 229 17.83 -12.19 12.10
N ILE A 230 17.30 -11.11 12.68
CA ILE A 230 16.22 -10.33 12.07
C ILE A 230 16.72 -9.55 10.85
N LEU A 231 17.98 -9.10 10.87
CA LEU A 231 18.59 -8.45 9.71
C LEU A 231 18.73 -9.40 8.52
N SER A 232 19.06 -10.68 8.75
CA SER A 232 19.11 -11.68 7.68
C SER A 232 17.73 -11.94 7.07
N ILE A 233 16.69 -12.03 7.90
CA ILE A 233 15.30 -12.15 7.46
C ILE A 233 14.86 -10.91 6.67
N PHE A 234 15.20 -9.72 7.16
CA PHE A 234 14.93 -8.45 6.48
C PHE A 234 15.51 -8.45 5.07
N LYS A 235 16.76 -8.90 4.88
CA LYS A 235 17.37 -8.99 3.54
C LYS A 235 16.59 -9.94 2.62
N SER A 236 16.17 -11.10 3.11
CA SER A 236 15.34 -12.04 2.34
C SER A 236 14.00 -11.42 1.95
N PHE A 237 13.32 -10.75 2.88
CA PHE A 237 12.06 -10.06 2.60
C PHE A 237 12.22 -8.88 1.66
N PHE A 238 13.31 -8.13 1.74
CA PHE A 238 13.58 -7.04 0.83
C PHE A 238 13.66 -7.53 -0.63
N ILE A 239 14.36 -8.64 -0.88
CA ILE A 239 14.41 -9.28 -2.21
C ILE A 239 13.01 -9.71 -2.67
N GLN A 240 12.22 -10.32 -1.77
CA GLN A 240 10.84 -10.71 -2.10
C GLN A 240 9.95 -9.51 -2.44
N MET A 241 10.13 -8.37 -1.75
CA MET A 241 9.38 -7.15 -2.04
C MET A 241 9.71 -6.58 -3.43
N ILE A 242 10.94 -6.75 -3.94
CA ILE A 242 11.27 -6.37 -5.32
C ILE A 242 10.41 -7.11 -6.33
N PHE A 243 10.34 -8.44 -6.19
CA PHE A 243 9.49 -9.25 -7.06
C PHE A 243 8.01 -8.91 -6.89
N LYS A 244 7.58 -8.70 -5.65
CA LYS A 244 6.19 -8.31 -5.35
C LYS A 244 5.82 -7.00 -6.03
N GLN A 245 6.65 -5.96 -5.93
CA GLN A 245 6.38 -4.67 -6.56
C GLN A 245 6.23 -4.81 -8.07
N PHE A 246 7.09 -5.61 -8.71
CA PHE A 246 6.99 -5.85 -10.15
C PHE A 246 5.72 -6.62 -10.53
N LEU A 247 5.30 -7.58 -9.71
CA LEU A 247 4.09 -8.37 -9.96
C LEU A 247 2.79 -7.57 -9.70
N THR A 248 2.77 -6.68 -8.70
CA THR A 248 1.56 -5.96 -8.30
C THR A 248 1.39 -4.62 -8.99
N GLU A 249 2.48 -3.95 -9.34
CA GLU A 249 2.49 -2.61 -9.92
C GLU A 249 3.23 -2.56 -11.27
N GLY A 250 3.52 -3.74 -11.84
CA GLY A 250 4.16 -3.87 -13.16
C GLY A 250 3.30 -3.33 -14.29
N ASP A 251 1.98 -3.36 -14.15
CA ASP A 251 1.04 -2.73 -15.07
C ASP A 251 1.27 -1.22 -15.17
N LYS A 252 1.36 -0.52 -14.03
CA LYS A 252 1.62 0.94 -14.00
C LYS A 252 3.02 1.27 -14.52
N LEU A 253 4.02 0.44 -14.23
CA LEU A 253 5.36 0.58 -14.80
C LEU A 253 5.34 0.48 -16.33
N LEU A 254 4.72 -0.56 -16.88
CA LEU A 254 4.59 -0.76 -18.33
C LEU A 254 3.85 0.40 -18.99
N ILE A 255 2.74 0.84 -18.40
CA ILE A 255 1.91 1.93 -18.94
C ILE A 255 2.67 3.27 -18.88
N SER A 256 3.50 3.48 -17.86
CA SER A 256 4.35 4.68 -17.79
C SER A 256 5.41 4.76 -18.90
N TYR A 257 5.86 3.60 -19.40
CA TYR A 257 6.88 3.51 -20.44
C TYR A 257 6.29 3.46 -21.85
N LEU A 258 5.18 2.73 -22.03
CA LEU A 258 4.61 2.43 -23.35
C LEU A 258 3.52 3.41 -23.80
N CYS A 259 2.82 4.06 -22.86
CA CYS A 259 1.64 4.88 -23.18
C CYS A 259 1.91 6.38 -23.01
N THR A 260 1.16 7.19 -23.75
CA THR A 260 1.17 8.65 -23.62
C THR A 260 0.50 9.10 -22.30
N VAL A 261 0.82 10.31 -21.82
CA VAL A 261 0.26 10.86 -20.56
C VAL A 261 -1.28 10.86 -20.55
N LYS A 262 -1.92 11.15 -21.70
CA LYS A 262 -3.37 11.11 -21.85
C LYS A 262 -3.93 9.70 -21.67
N GLU A 263 -3.32 8.71 -22.32
CA GLU A 263 -3.72 7.31 -22.22
C GLU A 263 -3.52 6.77 -20.80
N GLN A 264 -2.45 7.18 -20.12
CA GLN A 264 -2.22 6.85 -18.71
C GLN A 264 -3.32 7.42 -17.80
N GLY A 265 -3.78 8.64 -18.05
CA GLY A 265 -4.91 9.24 -17.35
C GLY A 265 -6.22 8.49 -17.57
N ILE A 266 -6.52 8.15 -18.82
CA ILE A 266 -7.70 7.35 -19.19
C ILE A 266 -7.64 5.96 -18.54
N TYR A 267 -6.49 5.29 -18.59
CA TYR A 267 -6.27 4.01 -17.95
C TYR A 267 -6.48 4.10 -16.44
N THR A 268 -5.92 5.13 -15.79
CA THR A 268 -6.05 5.35 -14.34
C THR A 268 -7.52 5.51 -13.95
N ILE A 269 -8.29 6.26 -14.73
CA ILE A 269 -9.75 6.39 -14.57
C ILE A 269 -10.37 4.99 -14.66
N ILE A 270 -10.20 4.29 -15.78
CA ILE A 270 -10.83 2.99 -16.05
C ILE A 270 -10.47 1.96 -14.97
N SER A 271 -9.20 1.85 -14.57
CA SER A 271 -8.72 0.91 -13.54
C SER A 271 -9.33 1.22 -12.16
N ASN A 272 -9.42 2.51 -11.80
CA ASN A 272 -10.06 2.91 -10.56
C ASN A 272 -11.57 2.57 -10.58
N TYR A 273 -12.29 2.87 -11.66
CA TYR A 273 -13.72 2.53 -11.79
C TYR A 273 -13.99 1.03 -11.88
N GLY A 274 -13.18 0.29 -12.64
CA GLY A 274 -13.32 -1.15 -12.80
C GLY A 274 -13.09 -1.92 -11.50
N SER A 275 -12.23 -1.41 -10.60
CA SER A 275 -11.95 -2.04 -9.32
C SER A 275 -12.88 -1.60 -8.16
N ILE A 276 -13.72 -0.58 -8.35
CA ILE A 276 -14.58 -0.03 -7.28
C ILE A 276 -15.59 -1.05 -6.75
N LEU A 277 -16.22 -1.85 -7.62
CA LEU A 277 -17.14 -2.90 -7.20
C LEU A 277 -16.45 -3.93 -6.29
N ALA A 278 -15.24 -4.33 -6.64
CA ALA A 278 -14.44 -5.23 -5.82
C ALA A 278 -14.01 -4.58 -4.49
N ARG A 279 -13.62 -3.30 -4.49
CA ARG A 279 -13.19 -2.56 -3.29
C ARG A 279 -14.33 -2.26 -2.32
N LEU A 280 -15.53 -2.00 -2.83
CA LEU A 280 -16.71 -1.69 -2.00
C LEU A 280 -17.36 -2.96 -1.42
N LEU A 281 -17.37 -4.06 -2.18
CA LEU A 281 -18.03 -5.30 -1.75
C LEU A 281 -17.06 -6.30 -1.11
N PHE A 282 -15.99 -6.68 -1.80
CA PHE A 282 -15.13 -7.77 -1.34
C PHE A 282 -14.14 -7.37 -0.27
N GLN A 283 -13.63 -6.13 -0.28
CA GLN A 283 -12.65 -5.70 0.73
C GLN A 283 -13.22 -5.66 2.16
N PRO A 284 -14.43 -5.10 2.43
CA PRO A 284 -15.03 -5.17 3.77
C PRO A 284 -15.43 -6.60 4.17
N LEU A 285 -15.84 -7.43 3.21
CA LEU A 285 -16.12 -8.85 3.44
C LEU A 285 -14.85 -9.62 3.82
N GLU A 286 -13.73 -9.36 3.16
CA GLU A 286 -12.43 -9.97 3.49
C GLU A 286 -11.96 -9.55 4.90
N GLU A 287 -12.04 -8.25 5.23
CA GLU A 287 -11.63 -7.75 6.54
C GLU A 287 -12.53 -8.30 7.67
N SER A 288 -13.86 -8.34 7.46
CA SER A 288 -14.79 -8.89 8.44
C SER A 288 -14.61 -10.39 8.64
N THR A 289 -14.43 -11.17 7.56
CA THR A 289 -14.16 -12.61 7.65
C THR A 289 -12.82 -12.89 8.35
N ARG A 290 -11.76 -12.14 8.06
CA ARG A 290 -10.47 -12.28 8.75
C ARG A 290 -10.56 -12.00 10.25
N LEU A 291 -11.31 -10.97 10.66
CA LEU A 291 -11.53 -10.66 12.08
C LEU A 291 -12.38 -11.73 12.80
N LEU A 292 -13.27 -12.41 12.08
CA LEU A 292 -14.04 -13.53 12.61
C LEU A 292 -13.18 -14.80 12.72
N PHE A 293 -12.40 -15.14 11.69
CA PHE A 293 -11.48 -16.28 11.70
C PHE A 293 -10.44 -16.19 12.82
N THR A 294 -9.86 -15.01 13.05
CA THR A 294 -8.89 -14.80 14.13
C THR A 294 -9.50 -14.98 15.52
N LYS A 295 -10.78 -14.62 15.72
CA LYS A 295 -11.50 -14.88 16.98
C LYS A 295 -11.85 -16.34 17.17
N ILE A 296 -12.23 -17.04 16.11
CA ILE A 296 -12.57 -18.47 16.15
C ILE A 296 -11.31 -19.31 16.39
N SER A 297 -10.17 -18.94 15.78
CA SER A 297 -8.89 -19.64 15.95
C SER A 297 -8.35 -19.61 17.39
N ASN A 298 -8.83 -18.69 18.24
CA ASN A 298 -8.40 -18.58 19.64
C ASN A 298 -9.22 -19.44 20.61
N HIS A 299 -10.32 -20.05 20.18
CA HIS A 299 -11.12 -20.97 21.01
C HIS A 299 -10.97 -22.41 20.51
N LYS A 300 -10.45 -23.31 21.36
CA LYS A 300 -10.19 -24.74 21.05
C LYS A 300 -11.45 -25.59 20.79
N GLU A 301 -12.65 -25.07 21.00
CA GLU A 301 -13.93 -25.78 20.80
C GLU A 301 -14.60 -25.41 19.46
N SER A 302 -13.82 -25.36 18.38
CA SER A 302 -14.18 -24.64 17.14
C SER A 302 -15.05 -25.41 16.13
N LEU A 303 -15.30 -26.71 16.29
CA LEU A 303 -15.98 -27.51 15.25
C LEU A 303 -17.52 -27.33 15.22
N SER A 304 -18.15 -27.16 16.38
CA SER A 304 -19.61 -27.02 16.52
C SER A 304 -20.12 -25.64 16.10
N TYR A 305 -19.34 -24.60 16.37
CA TYR A 305 -19.65 -23.21 16.00
C TYR A 305 -19.45 -22.94 14.51
N LEU A 306 -18.49 -23.61 13.86
CA LEU A 306 -18.37 -23.61 12.40
C LEU A 306 -19.62 -24.20 11.74
N LYS A 307 -20.13 -25.35 12.22
CA LYS A 307 -21.37 -25.95 11.71
C LYS A 307 -22.60 -25.05 11.86
N LEU A 308 -22.73 -24.34 12.98
CA LEU A 308 -23.89 -23.47 13.24
C LEU A 308 -23.86 -22.17 12.41
N ILE A 309 -22.67 -21.62 12.12
CA ILE A 309 -22.50 -20.43 11.27
C ILE A 309 -22.58 -20.80 9.77
N CYS A 310 -22.07 -21.98 9.37
CA CYS A 310 -22.28 -22.52 8.02
C CYS A 310 -23.77 -22.75 7.70
N LEU A 311 -24.58 -23.10 8.72
CA LEU A 311 -26.04 -23.24 8.61
C LEU A 311 -26.77 -21.90 8.44
N ILE A 312 -26.26 -20.81 9.04
CA ILE A 312 -26.86 -19.47 8.93
C ILE A 312 -26.47 -18.78 7.61
N ASN A 313 -25.29 -19.06 7.06
CA ASN A 313 -24.79 -18.44 5.83
C ASN A 313 -24.86 -19.35 4.59
N GLY A 314 -25.34 -20.60 4.71
CA GLY A 314 -25.52 -21.52 3.57
C GLY A 314 -24.23 -21.89 2.82
N PHE A 315 -23.08 -21.86 3.48
CA PHE A 315 -21.78 -22.17 2.87
C PHE A 315 -21.08 -23.30 3.61
N GLU A 316 -21.14 -24.51 3.06
CA GLU A 316 -20.19 -25.57 3.36
C GLU A 316 -18.86 -25.26 2.65
N ILE A 317 -17.80 -25.04 3.42
CA ILE A 317 -16.47 -24.74 2.89
C ILE A 317 -15.62 -26.00 2.94
N ASP A 318 -15.66 -26.76 1.84
CA ASP A 318 -14.62 -27.74 1.48
C ASP A 318 -13.41 -27.02 0.88
N ALA A 319 -12.27 -27.69 0.80
CA ALA A 319 -11.09 -27.20 0.08
C ALA A 319 -11.40 -26.82 -1.38
N LEU A 320 -12.42 -27.47 -1.97
CA LEU A 320 -12.97 -27.14 -3.28
C LEU A 320 -13.62 -25.75 -3.31
N THR A 321 -14.20 -25.29 -2.20
CA THR A 321 -14.83 -23.96 -2.07
C THR A 321 -13.77 -22.86 -1.98
N ILE A 322 -12.66 -23.09 -1.27
CA ILE A 322 -11.50 -22.19 -1.26
C ILE A 322 -10.92 -22.06 -2.68
N VAL A 323 -10.77 -23.18 -3.37
CA VAL A 323 -10.34 -23.20 -4.78
C VAL A 323 -11.37 -22.47 -5.66
N LYS A 324 -12.68 -22.68 -5.47
CA LYS A 324 -13.76 -21.92 -6.15
C LYS A 324 -13.79 -20.42 -5.82
N TYR A 325 -13.21 -19.96 -4.72
CA TYR A 325 -13.14 -18.53 -4.35
C TYR A 325 -11.85 -17.86 -4.82
N VAL A 326 -10.74 -18.62 -4.87
CA VAL A 326 -9.47 -18.15 -5.44
C VAL A 326 -9.55 -18.12 -6.97
N ILE A 327 -10.21 -19.11 -7.58
CA ILE A 327 -10.39 -19.24 -9.04
C ILE A 327 -10.97 -17.98 -9.67
N PRO A 328 -12.04 -17.32 -9.16
CA PRO A 328 -12.55 -16.06 -9.69
C PRO A 328 -11.54 -14.92 -9.62
N SER A 329 -10.74 -14.80 -8.55
CA SER A 329 -9.70 -13.76 -8.47
C SER A 329 -8.57 -13.97 -9.49
N VAL A 330 -8.22 -15.25 -9.71
CA VAL A 330 -7.23 -15.69 -10.70
C VAL A 330 -7.80 -15.63 -12.12
N LEU A 331 -9.09 -15.91 -12.31
CA LEU A 331 -9.81 -15.76 -13.57
C LEU A 331 -10.00 -14.31 -13.93
N VAL A 332 -10.26 -13.41 -12.97
CA VAL A 332 -10.37 -11.98 -13.24
C VAL A 332 -9.02 -11.41 -13.65
N SER A 333 -7.91 -11.82 -13.03
CA SER A 333 -6.57 -11.45 -13.50
C SER A 333 -6.23 -12.10 -14.86
N LEU A 334 -6.60 -13.35 -15.10
CA LEU A 334 -6.46 -14.01 -16.41
C LEU A 334 -7.30 -13.35 -17.50
N ILE A 335 -8.55 -12.98 -17.21
CA ILE A 335 -9.47 -12.30 -18.13
C ILE A 335 -8.95 -10.89 -18.40
N TYR A 336 -8.44 -10.19 -17.39
CA TYR A 336 -7.77 -8.91 -17.58
C TYR A 336 -6.59 -9.04 -18.55
N TRP A 337 -5.77 -10.08 -18.39
CA TRP A 337 -4.67 -10.41 -19.31
C TRP A 337 -5.14 -10.82 -20.72
N ILE A 338 -6.24 -11.57 -20.84
CA ILE A 338 -6.84 -11.98 -22.12
C ILE A 338 -7.49 -10.80 -22.85
N VAL A 339 -8.11 -9.87 -22.11
CA VAL A 339 -8.69 -8.64 -22.65
C VAL A 339 -7.58 -7.66 -23.04
N GLN A 340 -6.50 -7.60 -22.26
CA GLN A 340 -5.28 -6.87 -22.62
C GLN A 340 -4.64 -7.47 -23.89
N TYR A 341 -4.61 -8.80 -24.02
CA TYR A 341 -4.23 -9.52 -25.25
C TYR A 341 -5.16 -9.19 -26.44
N ALA A 342 -6.47 -9.13 -26.24
CA ALA A 342 -7.44 -8.86 -27.32
C ALA A 342 -7.46 -7.40 -27.78
N LEU A 343 -7.23 -6.44 -26.87
CA LEU A 343 -7.26 -5.00 -27.18
C LEU A 343 -5.89 -4.43 -27.61
N ILE A 344 -4.79 -4.95 -27.05
CA ILE A 344 -3.41 -4.47 -27.34
C ILE A 344 -2.74 -5.34 -28.41
N GLY A 345 -3.18 -6.59 -28.61
CA GLY A 345 -2.66 -7.51 -29.63
C GLY A 345 -2.81 -7.04 -31.08
N VAL A 346 -3.58 -5.98 -31.33
CA VAL A 346 -3.67 -5.34 -32.64
C VAL A 346 -2.42 -4.48 -32.94
N LYS A 347 -1.59 -4.13 -31.94
CA LYS A 347 -0.45 -3.22 -32.10
C LYS A 347 0.93 -3.79 -31.70
N THR A 348 1.02 -4.99 -31.14
CA THR A 348 2.31 -5.61 -30.77
C THR A 348 2.70 -6.70 -31.77
N ASN A 349 3.74 -6.46 -32.56
CA ASN A 349 4.11 -7.27 -33.73
C ASN A 349 4.90 -8.57 -33.43
N SER A 350 4.98 -9.08 -32.20
CA SER A 350 5.60 -10.40 -32.01
C SER A 350 4.98 -11.22 -30.86
N LEU A 351 4.43 -12.39 -31.22
CA LEU A 351 3.85 -13.40 -30.32
C LEU A 351 4.92 -13.94 -29.35
N ASN A 352 6.19 -13.89 -29.75
CA ASN A 352 7.33 -14.36 -28.97
C ASN A 352 7.59 -13.50 -27.72
N GLU A 353 7.53 -12.18 -27.79
CA GLU A 353 7.77 -11.30 -26.63
C GLU A 353 6.73 -11.52 -25.52
N PHE A 354 5.49 -11.82 -25.92
CA PHE A 354 4.41 -12.15 -25.00
C PHE A 354 4.61 -13.50 -24.31
N VAL A 355 5.03 -14.54 -25.05
CA VAL A 355 5.37 -15.85 -24.49
C VAL A 355 6.57 -15.75 -23.53
N TRP A 356 7.57 -14.93 -23.87
CA TRP A 356 8.69 -14.64 -22.97
C TRP A 356 8.22 -13.96 -21.68
N SER A 357 7.35 -12.94 -21.76
CA SER A 357 6.78 -12.28 -20.58
C SER A 357 5.98 -13.25 -19.70
N PHE A 358 5.15 -14.11 -20.30
CA PHE A 358 4.39 -15.14 -19.59
C PHE A 358 5.32 -16.14 -18.87
N CYS A 359 6.31 -16.68 -19.57
CA CYS A 359 7.29 -17.61 -19.00
C CYS A 359 8.09 -16.96 -17.86
N ILE A 360 8.46 -15.69 -18.00
CA ILE A 360 9.16 -14.93 -16.96
C ILE A 360 8.26 -14.74 -15.72
N CYS A 361 6.99 -14.36 -15.90
CA CYS A 361 6.05 -14.20 -14.79
C CYS A 361 5.79 -15.52 -14.04
N VAL A 362 5.63 -16.64 -14.75
CA VAL A 362 5.46 -17.97 -14.14
C VAL A 362 6.73 -18.42 -13.42
N LEU A 363 7.91 -18.15 -13.99
CA LEU A 363 9.19 -18.40 -13.33
C LEU A 363 9.35 -17.57 -12.06
N LEU A 364 8.99 -16.28 -12.10
CA LEU A 364 9.06 -15.38 -10.95
C LEU A 364 8.09 -15.80 -9.84
N LEU A 365 6.86 -16.17 -10.17
CA LEU A 365 5.89 -16.75 -9.24
C LEU A 365 6.41 -18.06 -8.63
N GLY A 366 6.97 -18.95 -9.45
CA GLY A 366 7.58 -20.20 -8.98
C GLY A 366 8.77 -19.98 -8.03
N GLN A 367 9.63 -19.00 -8.33
CA GLN A 367 10.74 -18.61 -7.46
C GLN A 367 10.25 -18.00 -6.14
N LEU A 368 9.20 -17.17 -6.18
CA LEU A 368 8.61 -16.56 -5.00
C LEU A 368 7.99 -17.62 -4.09
N MET A 369 7.24 -18.57 -4.67
CA MET A 369 6.70 -19.73 -3.94
C MET A 369 7.80 -20.62 -3.36
N TYR A 370 8.90 -20.84 -4.09
CA TYR A 370 10.04 -21.61 -3.58
C TYR A 370 10.74 -20.90 -2.41
N LEU A 371 10.92 -19.58 -2.50
CA LEU A 371 11.50 -18.77 -1.43
C LEU A 371 10.59 -18.75 -0.20
N GLU A 372 9.27 -18.59 -0.37
CA GLU A 372 8.31 -18.69 0.72
C GLU A 372 8.36 -20.07 1.38
N ARG A 373 8.34 -21.16 0.59
CA ARG A 373 8.48 -22.53 1.11
C ARG A 373 9.77 -22.71 1.90
N LYS A 374 10.91 -22.20 1.42
CA LYS A 374 12.20 -22.30 2.12
C LYS A 374 12.19 -21.50 3.42
N THR A 375 11.53 -20.34 3.43
CA THR A 375 11.38 -19.48 4.61
C THR A 375 10.49 -20.16 5.67
N ILE A 376 9.44 -20.85 5.25
CA ILE A 376 8.54 -21.64 6.12
C ILE A 376 9.26 -22.88 6.68
N LEU A 377 10.04 -23.59 5.86
CA LEU A 377 10.78 -24.79 6.29
C LEU A 377 11.91 -24.46 7.28
N GLN A 378 12.54 -23.29 7.18
CA GLN A 378 13.49 -22.81 8.20
C GLN A 378 12.82 -22.49 9.54
N TYR A 379 11.52 -22.18 9.53
CA TYR A 379 10.73 -21.91 10.73
C TYR A 379 10.28 -23.20 11.43
N ILE A 380 9.96 -24.25 10.68
CA ILE A 380 9.52 -25.55 11.24
C ILE A 380 10.68 -26.32 11.89
N LYS A 381 11.93 -26.05 11.49
CA LYS A 381 13.14 -26.71 12.04
C LYS A 381 13.75 -26.01 13.26
N ARG A 382 13.21 -24.87 13.69
CA ARG A 382 13.59 -24.14 14.91
C ARG A 382 12.45 -24.21 15.92
#